data_AF-A0A8J7JHW6-F1
#
_entry.id   AF-A0A8J7JHW6-F1
#
_cell.length_a   1.000
_cell.length_b   1.000
_cell.length_c   1.000
_cell.angle_alpha   90.00
_cell.angle_beta   90.00
_cell.angle_gamma   90.00
#
_symmetry.space_group_name_H-M   'P 1'
#
loop_
_entity.id
_entity.type
_entity.pdbx_description
1 polymer ?
#
loop_
_entity_poly.entity_id
_entity_poly.type
_entity_poly.pdbx_seq_one_letter_code
_entity_poly.pdbx_strand_id
1 'polypeptide(L)'
;MGLGIPASLIVARIGKVPLIYPVAAQHKLPLLLPLYLMVPIAVEVHRRLVSGSWADYGIAWNSAFMLTAALGFGVAATGVIALVALQVGFGWRTWSPLARQDIAESSATISPNVPPPGVVLLAVLPLALFIGWIEELVFRGVLVNGLGQALPLGVMAIAVCLIFAISHLVWDGPAGAPQLPGLALMGAVLLLARWATGGSLGLAWGLHAGWVFAIATIDALALLKPGRAEPIWLVGLPDQPLTGVLPLGLLLLTGVGVWLFGSSF
;
A
#
# COMPACT_ATOMS: atom_id res chain seq x y z
N MET A 1 6.98 -13.24 11.88
CA MET A 1 8.00 -12.93 10.85
C MET A 1 9.14 -13.95 10.73
N GLY A 2 9.38 -14.82 11.73
CA GLY A 2 10.59 -15.67 11.78
C GLY A 2 10.82 -16.67 10.64
N LEU A 3 9.79 -17.09 9.90
CA LEU A 3 9.94 -18.06 8.78
C LEU A 3 9.66 -17.46 7.39
N GLY A 4 9.01 -16.30 7.31
CA GLY A 4 8.61 -15.69 6.04
C GLY A 4 9.81 -15.20 5.22
N ILE A 5 10.74 -14.47 5.86
CA ILE A 5 11.96 -14.01 5.19
C ILE A 5 12.84 -15.20 4.74
N PRO A 6 13.11 -16.23 5.58
CA PRO A 6 13.78 -17.44 5.11
C PRO A 6 13.10 -18.11 3.90
N ALA A 7 11.77 -18.21 3.89
CA ALA A 7 11.03 -18.76 2.76
C ALA A 7 11.20 -17.92 1.49
N SER A 8 11.11 -16.58 1.60
CA SER A 8 11.36 -15.66 0.49
C SER A 8 12.79 -15.76 -0.05
N LEU A 9 13.79 -15.96 0.82
CA LEU A 9 15.18 -16.17 0.40
C LEU A 9 15.38 -17.53 -0.32
N ILE A 10 14.65 -18.57 0.10
CA ILE A 10 14.62 -19.85 -0.62
C ILE A 10 14.01 -19.66 -2.01
N VAL A 11 12.90 -18.93 -2.12
CA VAL A 11 12.31 -18.58 -3.42
C VAL A 11 13.28 -17.79 -4.28
N ALA A 12 13.98 -16.81 -3.72
CA ALA A 12 15.01 -16.05 -4.43
C ALA A 12 16.11 -16.97 -4.99
N ARG A 13 16.58 -17.92 -4.17
CA ARG A 13 17.62 -18.87 -4.56
C ARG A 13 17.16 -19.84 -5.65
N ILE A 14 15.97 -20.42 -5.52
CA ILE A 14 15.40 -21.35 -6.50
C ILE A 14 15.09 -20.63 -7.81
N GLY A 15 14.47 -19.45 -7.73
CA GLY A 15 14.11 -18.62 -8.87
C GLY A 15 15.29 -17.85 -9.47
N LYS A 16 16.50 -17.97 -8.92
CA LYS A 16 17.70 -17.20 -9.31
C LYS A 16 17.44 -15.70 -9.39
N VAL A 17 16.63 -15.18 -8.47
CA VAL A 17 16.28 -13.77 -8.41
C VAL A 17 17.49 -12.98 -7.90
N PRO A 18 18.01 -12.00 -8.66
CA PRO A 18 19.10 -11.17 -8.18
C PRO A 18 18.58 -10.24 -7.06
N LEU A 19 19.12 -10.38 -5.86
CA LEU A 19 18.82 -9.49 -4.73
C LEU A 19 19.66 -8.21 -4.80
N ILE A 20 19.57 -7.52 -5.94
CA ILE A 20 20.12 -6.17 -6.13
C ILE A 20 19.04 -5.18 -5.71
N TYR A 21 19.37 -4.27 -4.81
CA TYR A 21 18.43 -3.31 -4.27
C TYR A 21 18.45 -1.99 -5.06
N PRO A 22 17.28 -1.37 -5.31
CA PRO A 22 15.94 -1.88 -5.02
C PRO A 22 15.59 -3.09 -5.89
N VAL A 23 14.90 -4.08 -5.32
CA VAL A 23 14.49 -5.26 -6.08
C VAL A 23 13.50 -4.86 -7.17
N ALA A 24 13.77 -5.26 -8.42
CA ALA A 24 12.91 -4.92 -9.54
C ALA A 24 11.45 -5.40 -9.31
N ALA A 25 10.47 -4.59 -9.75
CA ALA A 25 9.05 -4.83 -9.48
C ALA A 25 8.57 -6.24 -9.87
N GLN A 26 9.03 -6.75 -11.01
CA GLN A 26 8.73 -8.10 -11.52
C GLN A 26 9.16 -9.24 -10.56
N HIS A 27 10.10 -8.99 -9.66
CA HIS A 27 10.61 -9.95 -8.69
C HIS A 27 10.01 -9.78 -7.29
N LYS A 28 9.37 -8.63 -7.00
CA LYS A 28 8.77 -8.36 -5.68
C LYS A 28 7.64 -9.33 -5.37
N LEU A 29 6.71 -9.55 -6.30
CA LEU A 29 5.54 -10.40 -6.04
C LEU A 29 5.93 -11.85 -5.72
N PRO A 30 6.82 -12.54 -6.46
CA PRO A 30 7.32 -13.86 -6.08
C PRO A 30 7.97 -13.91 -4.68
N LEU A 31 8.68 -12.85 -4.28
CA LEU A 31 9.34 -12.78 -2.98
C LEU A 31 8.36 -12.47 -1.83
N LEU A 32 7.30 -11.71 -2.10
CA LEU A 32 6.25 -11.39 -1.15
C LEU A 32 5.28 -12.56 -0.94
N LEU A 33 5.06 -13.40 -1.96
CA LEU A 33 4.05 -14.45 -1.91
C LEU A 33 4.21 -15.42 -0.73
N PRO A 34 5.40 -15.97 -0.41
CA PRO A 34 5.58 -16.79 0.80
C PRO A 34 5.27 -16.02 2.08
N LEU A 35 5.70 -14.75 2.17
CA LEU A 35 5.44 -13.92 3.33
C LEU A 35 3.92 -13.69 3.52
N TYR A 36 3.21 -13.36 2.44
CA TYR A 36 1.80 -12.99 2.49
C TYR A 36 0.88 -14.20 2.65
N LEU A 37 1.29 -15.38 2.20
CA LEU A 37 0.54 -16.62 2.44
C LEU A 37 0.78 -17.20 3.84
N MET A 38 1.99 -17.05 4.40
CA MET A 38 2.30 -17.57 5.73
C MET A 38 1.67 -16.75 6.85
N VAL A 39 1.52 -15.44 6.66
CA VAL A 39 0.94 -14.53 7.67
C VAL A 39 -0.48 -14.96 8.11
N PRO A 40 -1.49 -15.11 7.24
CA PRO A 40 -2.85 -15.41 7.66
C PRO A 40 -2.93 -16.79 8.33
N ILE A 41 -2.10 -17.75 7.87
CA ILE A 41 -1.98 -19.07 8.51
C ILE A 41 -1.42 -18.92 9.93
N ALA A 42 -0.35 -18.14 10.10
CA ALA A 42 0.27 -17.91 11.41
C ALA A 42 -0.69 -17.21 12.37
N VAL A 43 -1.45 -16.20 11.90
CA VAL A 43 -2.46 -15.53 12.71
C VAL A 43 -3.58 -16.49 13.09
N GLU A 44 -4.07 -17.32 12.16
CA GLU A 44 -5.12 -18.30 12.44
C GLU A 44 -4.67 -19.37 13.45
N VAL A 45 -3.43 -19.86 13.33
CA VAL A 45 -2.85 -20.80 14.30
C VAL A 45 -2.77 -20.13 15.68
N HIS A 46 -2.23 -18.91 15.76
CA HIS A 46 -2.14 -18.19 17.02
C HIS A 46 -3.53 -17.96 17.65
N ARG A 47 -4.49 -17.49 16.85
CA ARG A 47 -5.88 -17.29 17.28
C ARG A 47 -6.50 -18.56 17.87
N ARG A 48 -6.30 -19.72 17.22
CA ARG A 48 -6.79 -21.01 17.74
C ARG A 48 -6.11 -21.41 19.05
N LEU A 49 -4.82 -21.14 19.20
CA LEU A 49 -4.07 -21.48 20.42
C LEU A 49 -4.49 -20.63 21.62
N VAL A 50 -4.88 -19.37 21.40
CA VAL A 50 -5.33 -18.46 22.47
C VAL A 50 -6.86 -18.40 22.60
N SER A 51 -7.60 -19.28 21.90
CA SER A 51 -9.07 -19.29 21.86
C SER A 51 -9.71 -17.93 21.52
N GLY A 52 -9.02 -17.12 20.70
CA GLY A 52 -9.45 -15.78 20.33
C GLY A 52 -10.45 -15.74 19.18
N SER A 53 -11.10 -14.59 19.03
CA SER A 53 -12.01 -14.29 17.92
C SER A 53 -11.30 -13.47 16.83
N TRP A 54 -11.85 -13.47 15.61
CA TRP A 54 -11.37 -12.55 14.57
C TRP A 54 -11.65 -11.08 14.92
N ALA A 55 -12.69 -10.83 15.72
CA ALA A 55 -13.03 -9.49 16.19
C ALA A 55 -11.93 -8.90 17.08
N ASP A 56 -11.17 -9.73 17.79
CA ASP A 56 -10.03 -9.29 18.60
C ASP A 56 -8.97 -8.60 17.72
N TYR A 57 -8.80 -9.06 16.48
CA TYR A 57 -7.92 -8.45 15.48
C TYR A 57 -8.58 -7.33 14.68
N GLY A 58 -9.80 -6.91 15.04
CA GLY A 58 -10.58 -5.88 14.35
C GLY A 58 -11.35 -6.39 13.12
N ILE A 59 -11.55 -7.70 13.00
CA ILE A 59 -12.21 -8.32 11.85
C ILE A 59 -13.59 -8.86 12.25
N ALA A 60 -14.65 -8.20 11.79
CA ALA A 60 -16.02 -8.54 12.16
C ALA A 60 -16.83 -9.22 11.04
N TRP A 61 -16.41 -9.11 9.77
CA TRP A 61 -17.10 -9.67 8.59
C TRP A 61 -18.62 -9.38 8.49
N ASN A 62 -19.07 -8.26 9.07
CA ASN A 62 -20.45 -7.80 8.99
C ASN A 62 -20.63 -6.70 7.93
N SER A 63 -21.87 -6.27 7.70
CA SER A 63 -22.18 -5.23 6.71
C SER A 63 -21.49 -3.88 7.01
N ALA A 64 -21.39 -3.51 8.30
CA ALA A 64 -20.69 -2.28 8.71
C ALA A 64 -19.18 -2.33 8.40
N PHE A 65 -18.55 -3.48 8.61
CA PHE A 65 -17.16 -3.73 8.23
C PHE A 65 -16.96 -3.59 6.73
N MET A 66 -17.85 -4.18 5.91
CA MET A 66 -17.78 -4.07 4.45
C MET A 66 -18.03 -2.65 3.96
N LEU A 67 -18.99 -1.95 4.56
CA LEU A 67 -19.31 -0.58 4.20
C LEU A 67 -18.13 0.35 4.50
N THR A 68 -17.53 0.26 5.70
CA THR A 68 -16.35 1.07 6.05
C THR A 68 -15.15 0.76 5.17
N ALA A 69 -14.95 -0.51 4.78
CA ALA A 69 -13.94 -0.88 3.80
C ALA A 69 -14.22 -0.28 2.40
N ALA A 70 -15.45 -0.36 1.91
CA ALA A 70 -15.82 0.23 0.63
C ALA A 70 -15.68 1.77 0.64
N LEU A 71 -16.09 2.43 1.73
CA LEU A 71 -15.93 3.88 1.91
C LEU A 71 -14.45 4.28 1.95
N GLY A 72 -13.62 3.57 2.72
CA GLY A 72 -12.18 3.82 2.76
C GLY A 72 -11.55 3.66 1.39
N PHE A 73 -11.91 2.60 0.66
CA PHE A 73 -11.41 2.36 -0.70
C PHE A 73 -11.80 3.50 -1.65
N GLY A 74 -13.07 3.91 -1.63
CA GLY A 74 -13.57 5.02 -2.45
C GLY A 74 -12.83 6.32 -2.15
N VAL A 75 -12.71 6.69 -0.87
CA VAL A 75 -12.00 7.92 -0.44
C VAL A 75 -10.55 7.91 -0.92
N ALA A 76 -9.83 6.81 -0.71
CA ALA A 76 -8.43 6.70 -1.11
C ALA A 76 -8.24 6.75 -2.63
N ALA A 77 -9.02 5.98 -3.39
CA ALA A 77 -8.93 5.93 -4.84
C ALA A 77 -9.30 7.28 -5.48
N THR A 78 -10.41 7.90 -5.04
CA THR A 78 -10.82 9.22 -5.52
C THR A 78 -9.80 10.30 -5.14
N GLY A 79 -9.21 10.22 -3.95
CA GLY A 79 -8.14 11.15 -3.53
C GLY A 79 -6.92 11.10 -4.46
N VAL A 80 -6.47 9.90 -4.84
CA VAL A 80 -5.37 9.72 -5.81
C VAL A 80 -5.76 10.26 -7.18
N ILE A 81 -6.98 9.97 -7.66
CA ILE A 81 -7.48 10.50 -8.95
C ILE A 81 -7.51 12.03 -8.94
N ALA A 82 -7.99 12.66 -7.86
CA ALA A 82 -8.02 14.11 -7.73
C ALA A 82 -6.61 14.71 -7.73
N LEU A 83 -5.67 14.08 -7.03
CA LEU A 83 -4.26 14.47 -7.00
C LEU A 83 -3.60 14.35 -8.38
N VAL A 84 -3.89 13.29 -9.13
CA VAL A 84 -3.44 13.14 -10.52
C VAL A 84 -4.05 14.20 -11.42
N ALA A 85 -5.36 14.46 -11.30
CA ALA A 85 -6.04 15.49 -12.09
C ALA A 85 -5.43 16.87 -11.84
N LEU A 86 -5.07 17.18 -10.58
CA LEU A 86 -4.35 18.40 -10.22
C LEU A 86 -2.99 18.50 -10.93
N GLN A 87 -2.20 17.42 -10.88
CA GLN A 87 -0.88 17.37 -11.53
C GLN A 87 -0.96 17.53 -13.05
N VAL A 88 -1.99 16.95 -13.67
CA VAL A 88 -2.26 17.12 -15.10
C VAL A 88 -2.73 18.55 -15.39
N GLY A 89 -3.60 19.12 -14.56
CA GLY A 89 -4.09 20.50 -14.72
C GLY A 89 -2.97 21.54 -14.66
N PHE A 90 -1.96 21.33 -13.81
CA PHE A 90 -0.76 22.18 -13.77
C PHE A 90 0.30 21.85 -14.83
N GLY A 91 0.09 20.78 -15.61
CA GLY A 91 1.01 20.33 -16.64
C GLY A 91 2.30 19.68 -16.13
N TRP A 92 2.35 19.28 -14.85
CA TRP A 92 3.44 18.49 -14.28
C TRP A 92 3.41 17.04 -14.76
N ARG A 93 2.22 16.54 -15.10
CA ARG A 93 2.04 15.26 -15.79
C ARG A 93 1.19 15.44 -17.03
N THR A 94 1.38 14.58 -18.00
CA THR A 94 0.57 14.53 -19.21
C THR A 94 0.01 13.14 -19.41
N TRP A 95 -1.21 13.06 -19.94
CA TRP A 95 -1.79 11.79 -20.35
C TRP A 95 -0.90 11.13 -21.40
N SER A 96 -0.54 9.88 -21.14
CA SER A 96 0.10 9.03 -22.13
C SER A 96 -0.95 8.57 -23.12
N PRO A 97 -0.78 8.76 -24.44
CA PRO A 97 -1.62 8.09 -25.42
C PRO A 97 -1.47 6.58 -25.21
N LEU A 98 -2.57 5.90 -24.90
CA LEU A 98 -2.64 4.44 -24.68
C LEU A 98 -2.28 3.60 -25.93
N ALA A 99 -1.87 4.24 -27.02
CA ALA A 99 -1.34 3.61 -28.21
C ALA A 99 -0.23 4.50 -28.78
N ARG A 100 0.89 3.87 -29.17
CA ARG A 100 2.06 4.41 -29.89
C ARG A 100 3.27 4.75 -29.02
N GLN A 101 4.01 3.71 -28.63
CA GLN A 101 5.46 3.79 -28.64
C GLN A 101 5.88 3.73 -30.12
N ASP A 102 6.22 4.87 -30.69
CA ASP A 102 6.62 4.95 -32.09
C ASP A 102 7.97 4.28 -32.34
N ILE A 103 7.96 3.57 -33.45
CA ILE A 103 9.04 3.04 -34.28
C ILE A 103 10.10 4.13 -34.56
N ALA A 104 11.33 3.93 -34.06
CA ALA A 104 12.64 4.39 -34.59
C ALA A 104 13.68 4.14 -33.47
N GLU A 105 14.69 3.27 -33.52
CA GLU A 105 15.42 2.58 -34.58
C GLU A 105 15.99 1.26 -34.02
N SER A 106 16.14 0.27 -34.91
CA SER A 106 17.05 -0.88 -34.83
C SER A 106 16.70 -2.07 -33.91
N SER A 107 16.43 -3.20 -34.58
CA SER A 107 16.69 -4.59 -34.15
C SER A 107 15.69 -5.24 -33.17
N ALA A 108 14.74 -5.99 -33.74
CA ALA A 108 14.09 -7.18 -33.16
C ALA A 108 13.83 -7.18 -31.64
N THR A 109 12.87 -6.39 -31.17
CA THR A 109 12.40 -6.48 -29.79
C THR A 109 10.88 -6.43 -29.73
N ILE A 110 10.31 -7.43 -29.07
CA ILE A 110 8.90 -7.65 -28.74
C ILE A 110 8.24 -6.33 -28.32
N SER A 111 7.19 -5.89 -29.04
CA SER A 111 6.34 -4.77 -28.58
C SER A 111 5.87 -5.05 -27.14
N PRO A 112 5.98 -4.10 -26.20
CA PRO A 112 5.40 -4.31 -24.88
C PRO A 112 3.88 -4.34 -25.06
N ASN A 113 3.32 -5.54 -24.96
CA ASN A 113 1.89 -5.78 -25.04
C ASN A 113 1.26 -5.20 -23.76
N VAL A 114 0.85 -3.93 -23.79
CA VAL A 114 0.12 -3.31 -22.67
C VAL A 114 -1.23 -4.06 -22.57
N PRO A 115 -1.53 -4.73 -21.44
CA PRO A 115 -2.76 -5.49 -21.31
C PRO A 115 -3.98 -4.57 -21.44
N PRO A 116 -5.13 -5.05 -21.95
CA PRO A 116 -6.35 -4.27 -21.98
C PRO A 116 -6.71 -3.73 -20.58
N PRO A 117 -7.26 -2.51 -20.45
CA PRO A 117 -7.59 -1.92 -19.15
C PRO A 117 -8.40 -2.83 -18.24
N GLY A 118 -9.39 -3.53 -18.78
CA GLY A 118 -10.20 -4.49 -18.01
C GLY A 118 -9.39 -5.63 -17.39
N VAL A 119 -8.35 -6.12 -18.08
CA VAL A 119 -7.46 -7.17 -17.56
C VAL A 119 -6.60 -6.65 -16.43
N VAL A 120 -6.06 -5.42 -16.57
CA VAL A 120 -5.28 -4.78 -15.52
C VAL A 120 -6.14 -4.57 -14.27
N LEU A 121 -7.35 -4.01 -14.43
CA LEU A 121 -8.26 -3.79 -13.29
C LEU A 121 -8.61 -5.10 -12.59
N LEU A 122 -8.90 -6.16 -13.36
CA LEU A 122 -9.21 -7.49 -12.83
C LEU A 122 -8.03 -8.12 -12.07
N ALA A 123 -6.80 -7.81 -12.45
CA ALA A 123 -5.60 -8.30 -11.77
C ALA A 123 -5.22 -7.45 -10.55
N VAL A 124 -5.26 -6.12 -10.69
CA VAL A 124 -4.78 -5.19 -9.66
C VAL A 124 -5.76 -5.07 -8.50
N LEU A 125 -7.08 -5.11 -8.74
CA LEU A 125 -8.07 -4.96 -7.66
C LEU A 125 -7.98 -6.07 -6.61
N PRO A 126 -8.04 -7.38 -6.97
CA PRO A 126 -7.90 -8.45 -5.99
C PRO A 126 -6.55 -8.43 -5.28
N LEU A 127 -5.48 -8.08 -6.01
CA LEU A 127 -4.14 -7.98 -5.46
C LEU A 127 -4.05 -6.85 -4.42
N ALA A 128 -4.57 -5.66 -4.72
CA ALA A 128 -4.57 -4.53 -3.81
C ALA A 128 -5.41 -4.80 -2.54
N LEU A 129 -6.59 -5.43 -2.71
CA LEU A 129 -7.42 -5.87 -1.58
C LEU A 129 -6.67 -6.90 -0.73
N PHE A 130 -6.02 -7.87 -1.35
CA PHE A 130 -5.27 -8.91 -0.63
C PHE A 130 -4.05 -8.34 0.11
N ILE A 131 -3.26 -7.48 -0.53
CA ILE A 131 -2.10 -6.83 0.07
C ILE A 131 -2.54 -5.97 1.26
N GLY A 132 -3.50 -5.07 1.05
CA GLY A 132 -4.03 -4.23 2.12
C GLY A 132 -4.60 -5.05 3.27
N TRP A 133 -5.29 -6.15 2.98
CA TRP A 133 -5.83 -7.05 4.00
C TRP A 133 -4.72 -7.63 4.90
N ILE A 134 -3.70 -8.21 4.29
CA ILE A 134 -2.60 -8.86 5.01
C ILE A 134 -1.80 -7.85 5.83
N GLU A 135 -1.50 -6.68 5.25
CA GLU A 135 -0.73 -5.66 5.94
C GLU A 135 -1.52 -5.06 7.10
N GLU A 136 -2.80 -4.72 6.92
CA GLU A 136 -3.62 -4.24 8.03
C GLU A 136 -3.80 -5.29 9.13
N LEU A 137 -3.95 -6.58 8.77
CA LEU A 137 -4.00 -7.64 9.75
C LEU A 137 -2.70 -7.73 10.57
N VAL A 138 -1.53 -7.60 9.95
CA VAL A 138 -0.25 -7.66 10.65
C VAL A 138 -0.02 -6.44 11.51
N PHE A 139 -0.07 -5.25 10.92
CA PHE A 139 0.34 -4.04 11.62
C PHE A 139 -0.74 -3.54 12.55
N ARG A 140 -2.00 -3.53 12.09
CA ARG A 140 -3.11 -2.94 12.84
C ARG A 140 -3.87 -4.01 13.60
N GLY A 141 -3.96 -5.25 13.14
CA GLY A 141 -4.54 -6.34 13.93
C GLY A 141 -3.57 -6.85 15.00
N VAL A 142 -2.50 -7.51 14.57
CA VAL A 142 -1.58 -8.23 15.47
C VAL A 142 -0.67 -7.28 16.25
N LEU A 143 0.07 -6.40 15.57
CA LEU A 143 1.14 -5.62 16.20
C LEU A 143 0.60 -4.56 17.17
N VAL A 144 -0.47 -3.84 16.82
CA VAL A 144 -1.15 -2.91 17.75
C VAL A 144 -1.63 -3.65 19.00
N ASN A 145 -2.29 -4.80 18.85
CA ASN A 145 -2.80 -5.55 20.00
C ASN A 145 -1.66 -6.10 20.87
N GLY A 146 -0.62 -6.67 20.26
CA GLY A 146 0.52 -7.25 20.97
C GLY A 146 1.36 -6.18 21.69
N LEU A 147 1.71 -5.10 20.99
CA LEU A 147 2.47 -4.00 21.60
C LEU A 147 1.63 -3.22 22.61
N GLY A 148 0.33 -3.09 22.39
CA GLY A 148 -0.59 -2.38 23.28
C GLY A 148 -0.75 -3.05 24.66
N GLN A 149 -0.42 -4.35 24.78
CA GLN A 149 -0.37 -5.03 26.08
C GLN A 149 0.88 -4.67 26.90
N ALA A 150 1.95 -4.23 26.23
CA ALA A 150 3.26 -4.02 26.86
C ALA A 150 3.70 -2.54 26.89
N LEU A 151 3.13 -1.69 26.04
CA LEU A 151 3.57 -0.31 25.84
C LEU A 151 2.41 0.69 26.03
N PRO A 152 2.69 1.89 26.56
CA PRO A 152 1.72 2.98 26.57
C PRO A 152 1.23 3.33 25.15
N LEU A 153 -0.01 3.78 25.03
CA LEU A 153 -0.69 4.04 23.75
C LEU A 153 0.16 4.85 22.75
N GLY A 154 0.78 5.95 23.21
CA GLY A 154 1.62 6.80 22.34
C GLY A 154 2.87 6.09 21.84
N VAL A 155 3.54 5.32 22.69
CA VAL A 155 4.76 4.57 22.32
C VAL A 155 4.41 3.43 21.35
N MET A 156 3.32 2.72 21.62
CA MET A 156 2.79 1.69 20.72
C MET A 156 2.45 2.27 19.34
N ALA A 157 1.77 3.42 19.28
CA ALA A 157 1.40 4.06 18.03
C ALA A 157 2.62 4.43 17.19
N ILE A 158 3.62 5.06 17.81
CA ILE A 158 4.88 5.40 17.15
C ILE A 158 5.59 4.14 16.66
N ALA A 159 5.72 3.13 17.52
CA ALA A 159 6.40 1.88 17.18
C ALA A 159 5.74 1.17 15.98
N VAL A 160 4.42 1.04 15.96
CA VAL A 160 3.68 0.41 14.85
C VAL A 160 3.90 1.17 13.54
N CYS A 161 3.83 2.50 13.56
CA CYS A 161 4.01 3.32 12.34
C CYS A 161 5.44 3.24 11.80
N LEU A 162 6.45 3.23 12.69
CA LEU A 162 7.85 3.10 12.29
C LEU A 162 8.17 1.70 11.80
N ILE A 163 7.67 0.65 12.46
CA ILE A 163 7.84 -0.74 12.03
C ILE A 163 7.19 -0.93 10.64
N PHE A 164 5.99 -0.38 10.40
CA PHE A 164 5.35 -0.37 9.08
C PHE A 164 6.22 0.30 8.01
N ALA A 165 6.72 1.51 8.28
CA ALA A 165 7.55 2.24 7.33
C ALA A 165 8.86 1.51 7.03
N ILE A 166 9.59 1.07 8.06
CA ILE A 166 10.89 0.39 7.92
C ILE A 166 10.72 -0.97 7.22
N SER A 167 9.58 -1.65 7.39
CA SER A 167 9.32 -2.93 6.71
C SER A 167 9.33 -2.81 5.18
N HIS A 168 9.08 -1.62 4.62
CA HIS A 168 9.17 -1.41 3.18
C HIS A 168 10.62 -1.44 2.66
N LEU A 169 11.61 -1.22 3.53
CA LEU A 169 13.03 -1.32 3.14
C LEU A 169 13.47 -2.78 2.88
N VAL A 170 12.67 -3.78 3.28
CA VAL A 170 13.00 -5.20 3.08
C VAL A 170 13.25 -5.51 1.60
N TRP A 171 12.53 -4.86 0.69
CA TRP A 171 12.70 -5.04 -0.76
C TRP A 171 13.17 -3.77 -1.49
N ASP A 172 12.92 -2.59 -0.93
CA ASP A 172 13.35 -1.32 -1.53
C ASP A 172 14.79 -0.93 -1.15
N GLY A 173 15.32 -1.48 -0.05
CA GLY A 173 16.65 -1.15 0.44
C GLY A 173 16.83 0.35 0.73
N PRO A 174 18.07 0.87 0.70
CA PRO A 174 18.36 2.29 0.98
C PRO A 174 17.67 3.26 0.02
N ALA A 175 17.35 2.82 -1.20
CA ALA A 175 16.65 3.65 -2.19
C ALA A 175 15.24 4.02 -1.72
N GLY A 176 14.60 3.19 -0.89
CA GLY A 176 13.30 3.48 -0.27
C GLY A 176 13.38 4.32 1.01
N ALA A 177 14.55 4.76 1.46
CA ALA A 177 14.68 5.57 2.66
C ALA A 177 13.96 6.94 2.58
N PRO A 178 13.98 7.67 1.44
CA PRO A 178 13.34 8.98 1.33
C PRO A 178 11.82 8.95 1.56
N GLN A 179 11.12 7.85 1.24
CA GLN A 179 9.67 7.71 1.41
C GLN A 179 9.24 7.33 2.83
N LEU A 180 10.17 6.97 3.73
CA LEU A 180 9.86 6.53 5.10
C LEU A 180 8.99 7.51 5.88
N PRO A 181 9.20 8.84 5.84
CA PRO A 181 8.32 9.78 6.54
C PRO A 181 6.87 9.70 6.05
N GLY A 182 6.67 9.60 4.73
CA GLY A 182 5.34 9.46 4.15
C GLY A 182 4.69 8.10 4.44
N LEU A 183 5.48 7.03 4.46
CA LEU A 183 5.01 5.71 4.88
C LEU A 183 4.63 5.69 6.37
N ALA A 184 5.41 6.35 7.24
CA ALA A 184 5.08 6.46 8.66
C ALA A 184 3.80 7.29 8.88
N LEU A 185 3.60 8.35 8.09
CA LEU A 185 2.36 9.14 8.11
C LEU A 185 1.16 8.32 7.64
N MET A 186 1.27 7.61 6.51
CA MET A 186 0.26 6.64 6.06
C MET A 186 -0.01 5.59 7.16
N GLY A 187 1.07 5.13 7.81
CA GLY A 187 1.12 4.38 9.05
C GLY A 187 0.09 4.84 10.07
N ALA A 188 0.21 6.12 10.44
CA ALA A 188 -0.59 6.80 11.44
C ALA A 188 -2.05 7.03 10.98
N VAL A 189 -2.28 7.41 9.72
CA VAL A 189 -3.64 7.61 9.18
C VAL A 189 -4.45 6.31 9.24
N LEU A 190 -3.84 5.18 8.90
CA LEU A 190 -4.48 3.86 8.96
C LEU A 190 -4.72 3.39 10.40
N LEU A 191 -3.80 3.69 11.31
CA LEU A 191 -4.02 3.45 12.75
C LEU A 191 -5.18 4.29 13.29
N LEU A 192 -5.24 5.56 12.90
CA LEU A 192 -6.35 6.46 13.24
C LEU A 192 -7.68 5.95 12.66
N ALA A 193 -7.69 5.42 11.44
CA ALA A 193 -8.87 4.81 10.84
C ALA A 193 -9.41 3.61 11.64
N ARG A 194 -8.51 2.79 12.18
CA ARG A 194 -8.88 1.72 13.12
C ARG A 194 -9.56 2.28 14.36
N TRP A 195 -9.00 3.32 14.98
CA TRP A 195 -9.57 3.91 16.20
C TRP A 195 -10.89 4.63 15.95
N ALA A 196 -11.00 5.39 14.85
CA ALA A 196 -12.21 6.08 14.44
C ALA A 196 -13.39 5.13 14.18
N THR A 197 -13.10 3.83 13.98
CA THR A 197 -14.12 2.80 13.77
C THR A 197 -14.19 1.79 14.93
N GLY A 198 -13.81 2.22 16.14
CA GLY A 198 -13.97 1.41 17.35
C GLY A 198 -13.10 0.15 17.39
N GLY A 199 -11.95 0.15 16.70
CA GLY A 199 -11.04 -0.98 16.63
C GLY A 199 -11.20 -1.86 15.38
N SER A 200 -12.20 -1.59 14.53
CA SER A 200 -12.42 -2.27 13.27
C SER A 200 -11.31 -2.00 12.25
N LEU A 201 -10.91 -3.01 11.48
CA LEU A 201 -9.96 -2.84 10.38
C LEU A 201 -10.61 -2.39 9.07
N GLY A 202 -11.95 -2.36 8.98
CA GLY A 202 -12.66 -2.12 7.71
C GLY A 202 -12.17 -0.86 7.00
N LEU A 203 -12.24 0.29 7.68
CA LEU A 203 -11.81 1.57 7.09
C LEU A 203 -10.32 1.60 6.72
N ALA A 204 -9.45 1.09 7.60
CA ALA A 204 -8.01 1.03 7.34
C ALA A 204 -7.70 0.14 6.12
N TRP A 205 -8.33 -1.03 6.05
CA TRP A 205 -8.19 -1.95 4.92
C TRP A 205 -8.64 -1.30 3.62
N GLY A 206 -9.80 -0.64 3.64
CA GLY A 206 -10.33 0.13 2.52
C GLY A 206 -9.35 1.19 2.03
N LEU A 207 -8.92 2.08 2.92
CA LEU A 207 -8.00 3.18 2.59
C LEU A 207 -6.70 2.66 1.98
N HIS A 208 -6.08 1.65 2.61
CA HIS A 208 -4.84 1.06 2.13
C HIS A 208 -5.04 0.44 0.74
N ALA A 209 -6.02 -0.45 0.59
CA ALA A 209 -6.29 -1.11 -0.68
C ALA A 209 -6.63 -0.10 -1.79
N GLY A 210 -7.35 0.98 -1.48
CA GLY A 210 -7.69 2.02 -2.45
C GLY A 210 -6.48 2.80 -2.95
N TRP A 211 -5.53 3.16 -2.08
CA TRP A 211 -4.28 3.80 -2.49
C TRP A 211 -3.42 2.88 -3.34
N VAL A 212 -3.22 1.63 -2.89
CA VAL A 212 -2.44 0.63 -3.64
C VAL A 212 -3.07 0.38 -5.01
N PHE A 213 -4.40 0.20 -5.06
CA PHE A 213 -5.13 -0.04 -6.30
C PHE A 213 -4.98 1.12 -7.29
N ALA A 214 -5.23 2.35 -6.84
CA ALA A 214 -5.19 3.52 -7.72
C ALA A 214 -3.78 3.74 -8.29
N ILE A 215 -2.75 3.69 -7.44
CA ILE A 215 -1.36 3.87 -7.86
C ILE A 215 -0.94 2.75 -8.81
N ALA A 216 -1.14 1.49 -8.43
CA ALA A 216 -0.74 0.34 -9.25
C ALA A 216 -1.50 0.28 -10.58
N THR A 217 -2.75 0.74 -10.64
CA THR A 217 -3.52 0.82 -11.89
C THR A 217 -2.96 1.90 -12.82
N ILE A 218 -2.62 3.09 -12.28
CA ILE A 218 -2.01 4.18 -13.05
C ILE A 218 -0.68 3.73 -13.64
N ASP A 219 0.13 3.04 -12.85
CA ASP A 219 1.46 2.58 -13.25
C ASP A 219 1.37 1.42 -14.26
N ALA A 220 0.52 0.42 -14.00
CA ALA A 220 0.36 -0.74 -14.87
C ALA A 220 -0.20 -0.40 -16.25
N LEU A 221 -1.02 0.66 -16.33
CA LEU A 221 -1.54 1.18 -17.60
C LEU A 221 -0.66 2.27 -18.21
N ALA A 222 0.43 2.65 -17.53
CA ALA A 222 1.31 3.75 -17.93
C ALA A 222 0.54 5.01 -18.32
N LEU A 223 -0.50 5.37 -17.55
CA LEU A 223 -1.47 6.42 -17.92
C LEU A 223 -0.84 7.82 -17.99
N LEU A 224 0.26 8.02 -17.27
CA LEU A 224 0.89 9.31 -17.07
C LEU A 224 2.34 9.27 -17.53
N LYS A 225 2.79 10.34 -18.18
CA LYS A 225 4.20 10.63 -18.48
C LYS A 225 4.61 11.93 -17.80
N PRO A 226 5.91 12.12 -17.49
CA PRO A 226 6.42 13.40 -17.00
C PRO A 226 6.06 14.53 -17.97
N GLY A 227 5.54 15.64 -17.43
CA GLY A 227 5.15 16.83 -18.18
C GLY A 227 6.25 17.89 -18.22
N ARG A 228 5.86 19.15 -18.04
CA ARG A 228 6.79 20.28 -17.87
C ARG A 228 7.60 20.08 -16.58
N ALA A 229 8.77 20.73 -16.47
CA ALA A 229 9.70 20.65 -15.33
C ALA A 229 8.97 20.42 -13.98
N GLU A 230 8.90 19.15 -13.58
CA GLU A 230 8.11 18.71 -12.44
C GLU A 230 8.84 19.11 -11.15
N PRO A 231 8.21 19.89 -10.26
CA PRO A 231 8.81 20.18 -8.98
C PRO A 231 8.83 18.91 -8.13
N ILE A 232 9.97 18.20 -8.14
CA ILE A 232 10.16 16.91 -7.44
C ILE A 232 9.78 16.99 -5.96
N TRP A 233 10.10 18.10 -5.27
CA TRP A 233 9.73 18.29 -3.86
C TRP A 233 8.20 18.33 -3.64
N LEU A 234 7.43 18.72 -4.66
CA LEU A 234 5.99 18.88 -4.58
C LEU A 234 5.26 17.60 -5.02
N VAL A 235 5.69 16.97 -6.11
CA VAL A 235 5.02 15.77 -6.66
C VAL A 235 5.60 14.46 -6.13
N GLY A 236 6.88 14.45 -5.78
CA GLY A 236 7.62 13.28 -5.34
C GLY A 236 8.61 12.77 -6.39
N LEU A 237 9.54 11.92 -5.93
CA LEU A 237 10.45 11.17 -6.77
C LEU A 237 9.68 10.13 -7.62
N PRO A 238 10.19 9.77 -8.81
CA PRO A 238 9.67 8.65 -9.59
C PRO A 238 9.57 7.38 -8.74
N ASP A 239 8.48 6.64 -8.89
CA ASP A 239 8.14 5.42 -8.14
C ASP A 239 8.05 5.58 -6.60
N GLN A 240 8.20 6.80 -6.07
CA GLN A 240 8.16 7.10 -4.64
C GLN A 240 7.29 8.35 -4.37
N PRO A 241 5.98 8.31 -4.66
CA PRO A 241 5.11 9.48 -4.55
C PRO A 241 5.06 10.05 -3.13
N LEU A 242 5.24 9.22 -2.10
CA LEU A 242 5.21 9.63 -0.69
C LEU A 242 6.38 10.52 -0.25
N THR A 243 7.28 10.88 -1.17
CA THR A 243 8.34 11.86 -0.95
C THR A 243 7.90 13.29 -1.27
N GLY A 244 6.78 13.47 -1.97
CA GLY A 244 6.27 14.78 -2.38
C GLY A 244 5.30 15.41 -1.39
N VAL A 245 5.27 16.74 -1.34
CA VAL A 245 4.33 17.49 -0.48
C VAL A 245 2.86 17.24 -0.85
N LEU A 246 2.51 17.04 -2.13
CA LEU A 246 1.11 16.80 -2.53
C LEU A 246 0.55 15.48 -2.00
N PRO A 247 1.23 14.32 -2.18
CA PRO A 247 0.76 13.07 -1.58
C PRO A 247 0.72 13.12 -0.05
N LEU A 248 1.69 13.78 0.60
CA LEU A 248 1.66 14.00 2.05
C LEU A 248 0.46 14.86 2.47
N GLY A 249 0.15 15.91 1.72
CA GLY A 249 -1.03 16.75 1.92
C GLY A 249 -2.33 15.95 1.80
N LEU A 250 -2.44 15.08 0.80
CA LEU A 250 -3.58 14.17 0.65
C LEU A 250 -3.71 13.24 1.87
N LEU A 251 -2.61 12.65 2.35
CA LEU A 251 -2.61 11.81 3.55
C LEU A 251 -3.03 12.59 4.80
N LEU A 252 -2.52 13.81 5.00
CA LEU A 252 -2.92 14.67 6.12
C LEU A 252 -4.40 15.03 6.06
N LEU A 253 -4.92 15.43 4.90
CA LEU A 253 -6.33 15.73 4.70
C LEU A 253 -7.21 14.50 4.96
N THR A 254 -6.75 13.33 4.53
CA THR A 254 -7.44 12.06 4.80
C THR A 254 -7.44 11.78 6.31
N GLY A 255 -6.30 11.93 6.99
CA GLY A 255 -6.20 11.80 8.44
C GLY A 255 -7.14 12.74 9.19
N VAL A 256 -7.20 14.01 8.80
CA VAL A 256 -8.15 14.98 9.37
C VAL A 256 -9.60 14.54 9.12
N GLY A 257 -9.94 14.12 7.91
CA GLY A 257 -11.28 13.62 7.59
C GLY A 257 -11.66 12.40 8.42
N VAL A 258 -10.74 11.45 8.61
CA VAL A 258 -10.94 10.27 9.46
C VAL A 258 -11.10 10.66 10.93
N TRP A 259 -10.30 11.61 11.43
CA TRP A 259 -10.41 12.11 12.80
C TRP A 259 -11.79 12.75 13.04
N LEU A 260 -12.24 13.62 12.13
CA LEU A 260 -13.56 14.25 12.20
C LEU A 260 -14.68 13.23 12.15
N PHE A 261 -14.57 12.24 11.25
CA PHE A 261 -15.52 11.13 11.16
C PHE A 261 -15.62 10.35 12.47
N GLY A 262 -14.48 10.00 13.09
CA GLY A 262 -14.44 9.29 14.37
C GLY A 262 -14.95 10.12 15.56
N SER A 263 -14.81 11.45 15.51
CA SER A 263 -15.31 12.36 16.56
C SER A 263 -16.81 12.63 16.51
N SER A 264 -17.49 12.18 15.44
CA SER A 264 -18.93 12.39 15.22
C SER A 264 -19.80 11.31 15.86
N PHE A 265 -19.20 10.37 16.58
CA PHE A 265 -19.83 9.25 17.30
C PHE A 265 -19.27 9.14 18.71
#